data_AF-A0A3P1VT09-F1
#
_entry.id   AF-A0A3P1VT09-F1
#
_cell.length_a   1.000
_cell.length_b   1.000
_cell.length_c   1.000
_cell.angle_alpha   90.00
_cell.angle_beta   90.00
_cell.angle_gamma   90.00
#
_symmetry.space_group_name_H-M   'P 1'
#
loop_
_entity.id
_entity.type
_entity.pdbx_description
1 polymer ?
#
loop_
_entity_poly.entity_id
_entity_poly.type
_entity_poly.pdbx_seq_one_letter_code
_entity_poly.pdbx_strand_id
1 'polypeptide(L)' 'RTLKVKKHRLLAFAFIPNPENKKIVNHIDGNKQNNDLNNLEWCTSQENTLHGIYVLKTINQKGRIKK' A
#
# COMPACT_ATOMS: atom_id res chain seq x y z
N ARG A 1 -9.81 23.20 11.38
CA ARG A 1 -8.89 22.40 10.53
C ARG A 1 -9.25 20.93 10.71
N THR A 2 -9.94 20.30 9.77
CA THR A 2 -10.31 18.88 9.85
C THR A 2 -9.11 18.00 9.50
N LEU A 3 -8.85 16.97 10.31
CA LEU A 3 -7.82 15.97 10.01
C LEU A 3 -8.35 15.04 8.91
N LYS A 4 -7.72 15.07 7.73
CA LYS A 4 -8.07 14.16 6.64
C LYS A 4 -7.34 12.83 6.84
N VAL A 5 -8.09 11.82 7.26
CA VAL A 5 -7.58 10.44 7.43
C VAL A 5 -7.81 9.64 6.14
N LYS A 6 -6.88 8.73 5.79
CA LYS A 6 -7.06 7.84 4.63
C LYS A 6 -7.89 6.62 5.05
N LYS A 7 -8.91 6.27 4.26
CA LYS A 7 -9.83 5.15 4.55
C LYS A 7 -9.11 3.82 4.78
N HIS A 8 -8.22 3.41 3.88
CA HIS A 8 -7.43 2.18 4.04
C HIS A 8 -6.62 2.12 5.35
N ARG A 9 -6.13 3.24 5.86
CA ARG A 9 -5.40 3.26 7.14
C ARG A 9 -6.34 2.98 8.29
N LEU A 10 -7.52 3.60 8.31
CA LEU A 10 -8.53 3.36 9.35
C LEU A 10 -8.94 1.88 9.37
N LEU A 11 -9.18 1.30 8.19
CA LEU A 11 -9.53 -0.11 8.05
C LEU A 11 -8.41 -1.04 8.51
N ALA A 12 -7.18 -0.82 8.05
CA ALA A 12 -6.04 -1.65 8.45
C ALA A 12 -5.75 -1.57 9.95
N PHE A 13 -5.83 -0.38 10.56
CA PHE A 13 -5.66 -0.23 12.01
C PHE A 13 -6.74 -0.93 12.84
N ALA A 14 -7.97 -0.97 12.34
CA ALA A 14 -9.08 -1.58 13.06
C ALA A 14 -9.13 -3.11 12.91
N PHE A 15 -8.74 -3.65 11.76
CA PHE A 15 -9.05 -5.03 11.40
C PHE A 15 -7.86 -5.91 11.01
N ILE A 16 -6.67 -5.33 10.77
CA ILE A 16 -5.50 -6.08 10.31
C ILE A 16 -4.42 -6.02 11.40
N PRO A 17 -4.13 -7.15 12.09
CA PRO A 17 -3.05 -7.22 13.07
C PRO A 17 -1.70 -6.78 12.48
N ASN A 18 -0.92 -6.06 13.27
CA ASN A 18 0.41 -5.57 12.88
C ASN A 18 1.47 -5.96 13.91
N PRO A 19 1.76 -7.27 14.06
CA PRO A 19 2.70 -7.75 15.08
C PRO A 19 4.13 -7.23 14.86
N GLU A 20 4.50 -6.92 13.61
CA GLU A 20 5.82 -6.41 13.23
C GLU A 20 5.94 -4.88 13.35
N ASN A 21 4.89 -4.18 13.78
CA ASN A 21 4.84 -2.71 13.90
C ASN A 21 5.26 -1.97 12.61
N LYS A 22 4.89 -2.52 11.46
CA LYS A 22 5.11 -1.94 10.14
C LYS A 22 4.33 -0.63 9.99
N LYS A 23 4.93 0.37 9.33
CA LYS A 23 4.42 1.76 9.37
C LYS A 23 3.52 2.13 8.19
N ILE A 24 3.50 1.32 7.14
CA ILE A 24 2.81 1.63 5.89
C ILE A 24 1.73 0.58 5.63
N VAL A 25 0.61 1.04 5.08
CA VAL A 25 -0.43 0.17 4.53
C VAL A 25 -0.32 0.25 3.02
N ASN A 26 -0.08 -0.88 2.37
CA ASN A 26 -0.02 -1.03 0.92
C ASN A 26 -1.35 -1.55 0.36
N HIS A 27 -1.61 -1.22 -0.90
CA HIS A 27 -2.66 -1.82 -1.73
C HIS A 27 -2.02 -2.89 -2.61
N ILE A 28 -2.35 -4.15 -2.37
CA ILE A 28 -1.70 -5.29 -3.04
C ILE A 28 -1.91 -5.21 -4.57
N ASP A 29 -3.10 -4.83 -5.03
CA ASP A 29 -3.40 -4.64 -6.46
C ASP A 29 -2.92 -3.30 -7.04
N GLY A 30 -2.37 -2.40 -6.22
CA GLY A 30 -1.98 -1.04 -6.61
C GLY A 30 -3.13 -0.06 -6.81
N ASN A 31 -4.38 -0.49 -6.71
CA ASN A 31 -5.56 0.35 -6.86
C ASN A 31 -5.95 0.99 -5.52
N LYS A 32 -5.64 2.28 -5.37
CA LYS A 32 -5.92 3.07 -4.16
C LYS A 32 -7.41 3.20 -3.80
N GLN A 33 -8.32 2.85 -4.72
CA GLN A 33 -9.77 2.86 -4.50
C GLN A 33 -10.29 1.52 -3.97
N ASN A 34 -9.57 0.42 -4.19
CA ASN A 34 -9.94 -0.89 -3.66
C ASN A 34 -9.53 -0.99 -2.18
N ASN A 35 -10.49 -0.81 -1.27
CA ASN A 35 -10.24 -0.81 0.18
C ASN A 35 -10.67 -2.11 0.87
N ASP A 36 -10.84 -3.20 0.12
CA ASP A 36 -11.12 -4.51 0.71
C ASP A 36 -10.01 -4.92 1.67
N LEU A 37 -10.35 -5.46 2.84
CA LEU A 37 -9.37 -5.84 3.87
C LEU A 37 -8.32 -6.81 3.33
N ASN A 38 -8.72 -7.71 2.44
CA ASN A 38 -7.82 -8.69 1.80
C ASN A 38 -6.89 -8.04 0.75
N ASN A 39 -7.15 -6.81 0.32
CA ASN A 39 -6.29 -6.05 -0.59
C ASN A 39 -5.32 -5.12 0.15
N LEU A 40 -5.39 -5.07 1.48
CA LEU A 40 -4.55 -4.22 2.31
C LEU A 40 -3.54 -5.06 3.08
N GLU A 41 -2.30 -4.60 3.14
CA GLU A 41 -1.25 -5.24 3.94
C GLU A 41 -0.39 -4.21 4.65
N TRP A 42 0.16 -4.58 5.80
CA TRP A 42 1.20 -3.81 6.45
C TRP A 42 2.55 -4.09 5.80
N CYS A 43 3.31 -3.04 5.52
CA CYS A 43 4.64 -3.14 4.94
C CYS A 43 5.58 -2.03 5.42
N THR A 44 6.86 -2.21 5.11
CA THR A 44 7.92 -1.21 5.20
C THR A 44 7.98 -0.38 3.92
N SER A 45 8.66 0.77 3.98
CA SER A 45 8.90 1.60 2.80
C SER A 45 9.64 0.87 1.68
N GLN A 46 10.55 -0.04 2.06
CA GLN A 46 11.32 -0.84 1.13
C GLN A 46 10.42 -1.87 0.42
N GLU A 47 9.68 -2.67 1.18
CA GLU A 47 8.72 -3.64 0.61
C GLU A 47 7.71 -2.96 -0.31
N ASN A 48 7.14 -1.82 0.10
CA ASN A 48 6.19 -1.06 -0.73
C ASN A 48 6.80 -0.61 -2.07
N THR A 49 8.08 -0.21 -2.06
CA THR A 49 8.80 0.20 -3.27
C THR A 49 9.08 -0.99 -4.16
N LEU A 50 9.57 -2.10 -3.58
CA LEU A 50 9.83 -3.34 -4.31
C LEU A 50 8.55 -3.91 -4.92
N HIS A 51 7.42 -3.87 -4.20
CA HIS A 51 6.11 -4.29 -4.70
C HIS A 51 5.71 -3.51 -5.96
N GLY A 52 5.84 -2.19 -5.94
CA GLY A 52 5.58 -1.35 -7.11
C GLY A 52 6.44 -1.74 -8.33
N ILE A 53 7.73 -1.98 -8.10
CA ILE A 53 8.69 -2.29 -9.16
C ILE A 53 8.46 -3.69 -9.74
N TYR A 54 8.41 -4.72 -8.88
CA TYR A 54 8.49 -6.11 -9.30
C TYR A 54 7.13 -6.77 -9.48
N VAL A 55 6.13 -6.41 -8.66
CA VAL A 55 4.78 -6.99 -8.72
C VAL A 55 3.89 -6.17 -9.65
N LEU A 56 3.77 -4.87 -9.39
CA LEU A 56 2.91 -3.97 -10.17
C LEU A 56 3.55 -3.50 -11.48
N LYS A 57 4.87 -3.71 -11.64
CA LYS A 57 5.64 -3.33 -12.84
C LYS A 57 5.45 -1.86 -13.21
N THR A 58 5.42 -0.98 -12.21
CA THR A 58 5.19 0.47 -12.38
C THR A 58 6.34 1.15 -13.11
N ILE A 59 7.52 0.52 -13.15
CA ILE A 59 8.70 0.98 -13.89
C ILE A 59 8.96 0.03 -15.06
N ASN A 60 8.96 0.58 -16.29
CA ASN A 60 9.45 -0.14 -17.48
C ASN A 60 10.99 -0.30 -17.39
N GLN A 61 11.56 -1.37 -17.98
CA GLN A 61 13.01 -1.61 -18.16
C GLN A 61 13.83 -0.37 -18.61
N LYS A 62 13.20 0.67 -19.17
CA LYS A 62 13.81 1.96 -19.53
C LYS A 62 13.69 3.08 -18.46
N GLY A 63 13.35 2.75 -17.21
CA GLY A 63 13.23 3.73 -16.11
C GLY A 63 12.03 4.69 -16.20
N ARG A 64 11.05 4.41 -17.06
CA ARG A 64 9.84 5.25 -17.23
C ARG A 64 8.69 4.73 -16.38
N ILE A 65 8.08 5.64 -15.60
CA ILE A 65 6.85 5.39 -14.84
C ILE A 65 5.71 5.16 -15.86
N LYS A 66 5.04 4.01 -15.79
CA LYS A 66 3.77 3.81 -16.51
C LYS A 66 2.72 4.74 -15.90
N LYS A 67 2.24 5.69 -16.70
CA LYS A 67 1.14 6.58 -16.35
C LYS A 67 -0.19 5.83 -16.36
#